data_AF-A0A7M7N2W5-F1
#
_entry.id   AF-A0A7M7N2W5-F1
#
_cell.length_a   1.000
_cell.length_b   1.000
_cell.length_c   1.000
_cell.angle_alpha   90.00
_cell.angle_beta   90.00
_cell.angle_gamma   90.00
#
_symmetry.space_group_name_H-M   'P 1'
#
loop_
_entity.id
_entity.type
_entity.pdbx_description
1 polymer ?
#
loop_
_entity_poly.entity_id
_entity_poly.type
_entity_poly.pdbx_seq_one_letter_code
_entity_poly.pdbx_strand_id
1 'polypeptide(L)'
;MPICMEEINGTRVNVSDQFCLKTSAKPSHIHDCNTQLCPGAIWLIGSWSQCSVTCENGIKERLVECIEGSTGEVLAASECVVTEGYTPMNNTMPCSQPVCPTGNPTLSAEEEATILTTYNDSITHSSHGGLPPVLSIPLLSFILVVSVECCIITI
;
A
#
# COMPACT_ATOMS: atom_id res chain seq x y z
N MET A 1 17.65 11.11 22.94
CA MET A 1 16.96 12.29 23.53
C MET A 1 18.05 13.23 24.04
N PRO A 2 17.95 14.58 23.98
CA PRO A 2 18.97 15.45 24.53
C PRO A 2 18.91 15.31 26.06
N ILE A 3 20.07 15.21 26.69
CA ILE A 3 20.22 15.06 28.15
C ILE A 3 20.93 16.28 28.73
N CYS A 4 20.51 16.71 29.92
CA CYS A 4 21.16 17.79 30.64
C CYS A 4 22.43 17.26 31.32
N MET A 5 23.56 17.95 31.11
CA MET A 5 24.84 17.58 31.73
C MET A 5 25.51 18.78 32.38
N GLU A 6 26.21 18.54 33.48
CA GLU A 6 27.03 19.50 34.20
C GLU A 6 28.49 19.01 34.23
N GLU A 7 29.44 19.93 34.18
CA GLU A 7 30.86 19.60 34.28
C GLU A 7 31.35 19.86 35.71
N ILE A 8 31.67 18.79 36.44
CA ILE A 8 32.18 18.85 37.81
C ILE A 8 33.61 18.30 37.79
N ASN A 9 34.60 19.15 38.05
CA ASN A 9 36.03 18.79 38.07
C ASN A 9 36.49 18.05 36.80
N GLY A 10 36.08 18.54 35.62
CA GLY A 10 36.41 17.93 34.32
C GLY A 10 35.63 16.66 33.99
N THR A 11 34.70 16.24 34.85
CA THR A 11 33.81 15.10 34.61
C THR A 11 32.43 15.58 34.20
N ARG A 12 31.91 15.05 33.09
CA ARG A 12 30.53 15.30 32.64
C ARG A 12 29.57 14.37 33.36
N VAL A 13 28.65 14.94 34.13
CA VAL A 13 27.62 14.21 34.88
C VAL A 13 26.23 14.55 34.36
N ASN A 14 25.37 13.54 34.27
CA ASN A 14 23.98 13.71 33.94
C ASN A 14 23.25 14.37 35.12
N VAL A 15 22.56 15.47 34.87
CA VAL A 15 21.82 16.22 35.88
C VAL A 15 20.36 16.39 35.46
N SER A 16 19.52 16.83 36.39
CA SER A 16 18.09 17.03 36.11
C SER A 16 17.89 18.09 35.02
N ASP A 17 16.97 17.82 34.09
CA ASP A 17 16.56 18.74 33.01
C ASP A 17 16.16 20.12 33.55
N GLN A 18 15.71 20.23 34.81
CA GLN A 18 15.38 21.50 35.47
C GLN A 18 16.56 22.48 35.58
N PHE A 19 17.80 21.99 35.62
CA PHE A 19 18.98 22.85 35.64
C PHE A 19 19.19 23.55 34.30
N CYS A 20 19.00 22.81 33.20
CA CYS A 20 19.08 23.36 31.85
C CYS A 20 17.89 24.28 31.52
N LEU A 21 16.68 23.96 31.99
CA LEU A 21 15.47 24.77 31.76
C LEU A 21 15.55 26.18 32.36
N LYS A 22 16.42 26.42 33.34
CA LYS A 22 16.65 27.74 33.93
C LYS A 22 17.54 28.64 33.07
N THR A 23 18.34 28.07 32.18
CA THR A 23 19.38 28.77 31.42
C THR A 23 19.09 28.80 29.92
N SER A 24 18.40 27.80 29.36
CA SER A 24 18.00 27.77 27.94
C SER A 24 16.88 26.77 27.67
N ALA A 25 16.20 26.92 26.53
CA ALA A 25 15.25 25.93 26.05
C ALA A 25 15.98 24.64 25.62
N LYS A 26 15.36 23.48 25.90
CA LYS A 26 15.88 22.18 25.49
C LYS A 26 16.02 22.13 23.96
N PRO A 27 17.18 21.77 23.41
CA PRO A 27 17.35 21.67 21.96
C PRO A 27 16.44 20.58 21.39
N SER A 28 16.00 20.76 20.15
CA SER A 28 15.21 19.77 19.43
C SER A 28 15.93 18.42 19.45
N HIS A 29 15.19 17.35 19.70
CA HIS A 29 15.73 15.99 19.55
C HIS A 29 15.70 15.48 18.12
N ILE A 30 15.03 16.22 17.24
CA ILE A 30 14.88 15.94 15.83
C ILE A 30 15.78 16.89 15.06
N HIS A 31 16.65 16.32 14.24
CA HIS A 31 17.48 17.04 13.29
C HIS A 31 17.25 16.44 11.91
N ASP A 32 17.12 17.30 10.90
CA ASP A 32 17.03 16.89 9.51
C ASP A 32 18.35 16.29 9.06
N CYS A 33 18.32 15.05 8.59
CA CYS A 33 19.45 14.41 7.92
C CYS A 33 19.28 14.51 6.39
N ASN A 34 20.37 14.43 5.64
CA ASN A 34 20.37 14.48 4.18
C ASN A 34 19.79 15.79 3.59
N THR A 35 20.03 16.93 4.25
CA THR A 35 19.56 18.26 3.81
C THR A 35 20.27 18.81 2.58
N GLN A 36 21.36 18.16 2.17
CA GLN A 36 22.12 18.51 0.98
C GLN A 36 21.68 17.64 -0.20
N LEU A 37 21.54 18.27 -1.37
CA LEU A 37 21.26 17.56 -2.62
C LEU A 37 22.33 16.50 -2.85
N CYS A 38 21.90 15.27 -3.09
CA CYS A 38 22.82 14.20 -3.48
C CYS A 38 23.45 14.60 -4.82
N PRO A 39 24.78 14.83 -4.91
CA PRO A 39 25.39 15.21 -6.17
C PRO A 39 25.42 14.00 -7.11
N GLY A 40 24.96 14.17 -8.34
CA GLY A 40 25.04 13.17 -9.42
C GLY A 40 23.85 12.22 -9.51
N ALA A 41 24.03 11.14 -10.28
CA ALA A 41 23.00 10.13 -10.52
C ALA A 41 22.94 9.10 -9.38
N ILE A 42 21.74 8.77 -8.92
CA ILE A 42 21.48 7.85 -7.80
C ILE A 42 20.39 6.83 -8.15
N TRP A 43 20.49 5.64 -7.57
CA TRP A 43 19.43 4.63 -7.66
C TRP A 43 18.29 4.96 -6.69
N LEU A 44 17.11 5.28 -7.24
CA LEU A 44 15.85 5.34 -6.52
C LEU A 44 15.28 3.92 -6.39
N ILE A 45 15.06 3.48 -5.15
CA ILE A 45 14.60 2.12 -4.85
C ILE A 45 13.30 2.19 -4.07
N GLY A 46 12.23 1.69 -4.68
CA GLY A 46 10.92 1.59 -4.06
C GLY A 46 10.79 0.42 -3.10
N SER A 47 9.68 0.41 -2.36
CA SER A 47 9.25 -0.76 -1.60
C SER A 47 8.83 -1.90 -2.52
N TRP A 48 8.88 -3.12 -2.00
CA TRP A 48 8.33 -4.28 -2.69
C TRP A 48 6.81 -4.21 -2.76
N SER A 49 6.27 -4.63 -3.89
CA SER A 49 4.85 -4.89 -4.10
C SER A 49 4.38 -6.07 -3.23
N GLN A 50 3.07 -6.27 -3.21
CA GLN A 50 2.51 -7.54 -2.79
C GLN A 50 2.96 -8.66 -3.74
N CYS A 51 2.92 -9.90 -3.26
CA CYS A 51 3.18 -11.07 -4.10
C CYS A 51 2.18 -11.09 -5.26
N SER A 52 2.65 -11.47 -6.46
CA SER A 52 1.84 -11.57 -7.68
C SER A 52 0.69 -12.57 -7.57
N VAL A 53 0.76 -13.45 -6.58
CA VAL A 53 -0.22 -14.46 -6.24
C VAL A 53 -0.59 -14.34 -4.77
N THR A 54 -1.78 -14.81 -4.40
CA THR A 54 -2.21 -14.95 -3.00
C THR A 54 -2.05 -16.37 -2.48
N CYS A 55 -1.69 -17.31 -3.35
CA CYS A 55 -1.42 -18.70 -3.05
C CYS A 55 -0.30 -19.26 -3.95
N GLU A 56 0.47 -20.22 -3.45
CA GLU A 56 1.64 -20.84 -4.09
C GLU A 56 2.82 -19.88 -4.35
N ASN A 57 3.67 -20.18 -5.33
CA ASN A 57 4.88 -19.43 -5.62
C ASN A 57 4.58 -18.29 -6.60
N GLY A 58 5.06 -17.10 -6.26
CA GLY A 58 4.99 -15.94 -7.14
C GLY A 58 6.22 -15.06 -7.02
N ILE A 59 6.06 -13.84 -7.50
CA ILE A 59 7.08 -12.80 -7.48
C ILE A 59 6.53 -11.52 -6.87
N LYS A 60 7.37 -10.78 -6.17
CA LYS A 60 7.11 -9.39 -5.81
C LYS A 60 8.09 -8.51 -6.58
N GLU A 61 7.61 -7.35 -7.00
CA GLU A 61 8.35 -6.40 -7.80
C GLU A 61 8.62 -5.12 -7.01
N ARG A 62 9.62 -4.34 -7.39
CA ARG A 62 9.84 -3.01 -6.82
C ARG A 62 10.33 -2.05 -7.90
N LEU A 63 10.11 -0.76 -7.67
CA LEU A 63 10.69 0.29 -8.50
C LEU A 63 12.20 0.33 -8.28
N VAL A 64 12.97 0.35 -9.37
CA VAL A 64 14.42 0.59 -9.38
C VAL A 64 14.72 1.48 -10.57
N GLU A 65 14.90 2.77 -10.33
CA GLU A 65 15.15 3.77 -11.38
C GLU A 65 16.43 4.54 -11.07
N CYS A 66 17.18 4.89 -12.11
CA CYS A 66 18.28 5.84 -11.96
C CYS A 66 17.70 7.24 -12.08
N ILE A 67 17.97 8.11 -11.10
CA ILE A 67 17.52 9.50 -11.12
C ILE A 67 18.67 10.47 -10.89
N GLU A 68 18.54 11.70 -11.37
CA GLU A 68 19.44 12.78 -10.97
C GLU A 68 19.10 13.21 -9.54
N GLY A 69 20.07 13.16 -8.62
CA GLY A 69 19.85 13.44 -7.19
C GLY A 69 19.44 14.88 -6.88
N SER A 70 19.65 15.82 -7.80
CA SER A 70 19.25 17.22 -7.68
C SER A 70 17.84 17.51 -8.20
N THR A 71 17.47 16.98 -9.36
CA THR A 71 16.18 17.31 -10.02
C THR A 71 15.15 16.20 -9.91
N GLY A 72 15.56 14.97 -9.60
CA GLY A 72 14.70 13.78 -9.64
C GLY A 72 14.38 13.29 -11.06
N GLU A 73 15.03 13.83 -12.09
CA GLU A 73 14.84 13.39 -13.48
C GLU A 73 15.30 11.94 -13.65
N VAL A 74 14.51 11.11 -14.34
CA VAL A 74 14.87 9.73 -14.64
C VAL A 74 15.96 9.70 -15.70
N LEU A 75 17.10 9.12 -15.34
CA LEU A 75 18.29 8.96 -16.18
C LEU A 75 18.39 7.53 -16.72
N ALA A 76 19.28 7.32 -17.68
CA ALA A 76 19.62 5.97 -18.13
C ALA A 76 20.30 5.18 -16.99
N ALA A 77 20.01 3.88 -16.92
CA ALA A 77 20.57 2.97 -15.93
C ALA A 77 22.12 2.96 -15.89
N SER A 78 22.78 3.29 -17.00
CA SER A 78 24.23 3.40 -17.13
C SER A 78 24.83 4.60 -16.39
N GLU A 79 24.04 5.66 -16.16
CA GLU A 79 24.50 6.89 -15.50
C GLU A 79 24.69 6.68 -13.99
N CYS A 80 23.90 5.76 -13.41
CA CYS A 80 24.11 5.32 -12.05
C CYS A 80 25.27 4.32 -12.01
N VAL A 81 26.45 4.80 -11.60
CA VAL A 81 27.67 3.99 -11.56
C VAL A 81 27.51 2.84 -10.56
N VAL A 82 27.75 1.62 -11.06
CA VAL A 82 27.91 0.40 -10.27
C VAL A 82 29.29 0.43 -9.62
N THR A 83 29.42 1.12 -8.48
CA THR A 83 30.60 0.90 -7.62
C THR A 83 30.49 -0.48 -6.98
N GLU A 84 31.63 -1.18 -6.87
CA GLU A 84 31.72 -2.62 -6.60
C GLU A 84 30.73 -3.11 -5.52
N GLY A 85 29.66 -3.77 -5.94
CA GLY A 85 28.61 -4.32 -5.07
C GLY A 85 27.19 -3.79 -5.32
N TYR A 86 27.02 -2.70 -6.08
CA TYR A 86 25.70 -2.11 -6.39
C TYR A 86 25.33 -2.30 -7.86
N THR A 87 25.23 -3.56 -8.30
CA THR A 87 24.56 -3.87 -9.57
C THR A 87 23.12 -3.35 -9.54
N PRO A 88 22.46 -3.14 -10.71
CA PRO A 88 21.05 -2.78 -10.74
C PRO A 88 20.30 -3.70 -9.80
N MET A 89 19.81 -3.13 -8.70
CA MET A 89 19.21 -3.93 -7.64
C MET A 89 18.07 -4.72 -8.26
N ASN A 90 18.03 -6.03 -8.03
CA ASN A 90 17.00 -6.87 -8.65
C ASN A 90 15.62 -6.27 -8.34
N ASN A 91 14.86 -5.98 -9.40
CA ASN A 91 13.51 -5.42 -9.32
C ASN A 91 12.47 -6.52 -9.04
N THR A 92 12.87 -7.79 -8.99
CA THR A 92 12.04 -8.96 -8.71
C THR A 92 12.61 -9.78 -7.55
N MET A 93 11.72 -10.34 -6.73
CA MET A 93 12.08 -11.30 -5.69
C MET A 93 11.02 -12.39 -5.62
N PRO A 94 11.39 -13.68 -5.46
CA PRO A 94 10.40 -14.73 -5.23
C PRO A 94 9.65 -14.54 -3.91
N CYS A 95 8.40 -14.97 -3.88
CA CYS A 95 7.57 -15.08 -2.69
C CYS A 95 6.83 -16.43 -2.68
N SER A 96 6.61 -16.95 -1.48
CA SER A 96 5.85 -18.18 -1.25
C SER A 96 4.61 -17.84 -0.44
N GLN A 97 3.45 -18.21 -0.96
CA GLN A 97 2.13 -18.05 -0.36
C GLN A 97 1.57 -19.43 0.04
N PRO A 98 0.51 -19.49 0.87
CA PRO A 98 -0.16 -20.75 1.19
C PRO A 98 -0.60 -21.50 -0.07
N VAL A 99 -0.74 -22.82 0.00
CA VAL A 99 -1.28 -23.61 -1.13
C VAL A 99 -2.68 -23.10 -1.46
N CYS A 100 -3.00 -22.99 -2.76
CA CYS A 100 -4.33 -22.56 -3.17
C CYS A 100 -5.37 -23.55 -2.65
N PRO A 101 -6.56 -23.10 -2.24
CA PRO A 101 -7.68 -24.01 -2.08
C PRO A 101 -7.97 -24.59 -3.46
N THR A 102 -7.42 -25.77 -3.75
CA THR A 102 -7.95 -26.62 -4.82
C THR A 102 -9.41 -26.79 -4.50
N GLY A 103 -10.30 -26.25 -5.33
CA GLY A 103 -11.73 -26.51 -5.25
C GLY A 103 -11.86 -28.00 -5.11
N ASN A 104 -12.16 -28.45 -3.89
CA ASN A 104 -12.11 -29.85 -3.58
C ASN A 104 -13.37 -30.44 -4.19
N PRO A 105 -13.29 -31.40 -5.14
CA PRO A 105 -14.47 -32.20 -5.50
C PRO A 105 -14.98 -33.06 -4.34
N THR A 106 -14.35 -33.00 -3.16
CA THR A 106 -14.85 -33.51 -1.89
C THR A 106 -15.19 -32.40 -0.88
N LEU A 107 -15.99 -31.41 -1.29
CA LEU A 107 -17.19 -31.20 -0.48
C LEU A 107 -18.02 -32.47 -0.66
N SER A 108 -18.07 -33.27 0.39
CA SER A 108 -18.97 -34.40 0.46
C SER A 108 -20.38 -33.93 0.06
N ALA A 109 -21.08 -34.82 -0.66
CA ALA A 109 -22.47 -34.68 -1.09
C ALA A 109 -23.49 -34.61 0.08
N GLU A 110 -23.10 -34.03 1.22
CA GLU A 110 -23.91 -33.83 2.41
C GLU A 110 -23.97 -32.36 2.86
N GLU A 111 -23.17 -31.45 2.27
CA GLU A 111 -23.35 -29.99 2.44
C GLU A 111 -23.86 -29.26 1.18
N GLU A 112 -24.12 -29.98 0.08
CA GLU A 112 -24.88 -29.45 -1.08
C GLU A 112 -26.41 -29.64 -0.95
N ALA A 113 -26.90 -30.28 0.12
CA ALA A 113 -28.34 -30.52 0.30
C ALA A 113 -29.13 -29.34 0.88
N THR A 114 -28.47 -28.26 1.32
CA THR A 114 -29.16 -27.13 1.99
C THR A 114 -29.44 -25.93 1.07
N ILE A 115 -28.75 -25.78 -0.05
CA ILE A 115 -28.90 -24.58 -0.91
C ILE A 115 -29.83 -24.83 -2.13
N LEU A 116 -30.00 -26.08 -2.58
CA LEU A 116 -30.89 -26.41 -3.71
C LEU A 116 -32.36 -26.67 -3.30
N THR A 117 -32.64 -26.87 -2.00
CA THR A 117 -34.02 -27.09 -1.52
C THR A 117 -34.80 -25.79 -1.34
N THR A 118 -34.15 -24.63 -1.20
CA THR A 118 -34.86 -23.33 -1.14
C THR A 118 -35.21 -22.78 -2.52
N TYR A 119 -34.53 -23.22 -3.58
CA TYR A 119 -34.79 -22.74 -4.94
C TYR A 119 -35.98 -23.43 -5.61
N ASN A 120 -36.30 -24.68 -5.23
CA ASN A 120 -37.33 -25.47 -5.92
C ASN A 120 -38.73 -25.46 -5.29
N ASP A 121 -38.93 -24.89 -4.09
CA ASP A 121 -40.28 -24.78 -3.50
C ASP A 121 -41.09 -23.56 -4.02
N SER A 122 -40.50 -22.73 -4.89
CA SER A 122 -41.17 -21.52 -5.41
C SER A 122 -41.62 -21.61 -6.88
N ILE A 123 -41.27 -22.67 -7.62
CA ILE A 123 -41.49 -22.70 -9.08
C ILE A 123 -42.31 -23.94 -9.48
N THR A 124 -43.63 -23.70 -9.57
CA THR A 124 -44.60 -24.27 -10.52
C THR A 124 -45.40 -25.52 -10.14
N HIS A 125 -46.54 -25.28 -9.48
CA HIS A 125 -47.81 -25.81 -9.98
C HIS A 125 -48.49 -24.70 -10.82
N SER A 126 -48.96 -25.06 -12.01
CA SER A 126 -49.83 -24.30 -12.93
C SER A 126 -49.18 -23.72 -14.20
N SER A 127 -49.22 -24.56 -15.22
CA SER A 127 -49.45 -24.21 -16.62
C SER A 127 -50.62 -23.24 -16.82
N HIS A 128 -50.45 -22.20 -17.65
CA HIS A 128 -51.28 -21.90 -18.83
C HIS A 128 -50.61 -20.77 -19.64
N GLY A 129 -50.53 -20.95 -20.96
CA GLY A 129 -49.94 -19.99 -21.89
C GLY A 129 -50.75 -18.70 -22.05
N GLY A 130 -50.05 -17.65 -22.47
CA GLY A 130 -50.64 -16.36 -22.88
C GLY A 130 -49.57 -15.42 -23.45
N LEU A 131 -49.89 -14.82 -24.60
CA LEU A 131 -49.09 -13.88 -25.39
C LEU A 131 -48.57 -12.65 -24.62
N PRO A 132 -47.55 -11.92 -25.14
CA PRO A 132 -47.05 -10.71 -24.49
C PRO A 132 -47.95 -9.48 -24.75
N PRO A 133 -48.29 -8.67 -23.73
CA PRO A 133 -48.72 -7.31 -23.94
C PRO A 133 -47.53 -6.36 -23.76
N VAL A 134 -47.22 -5.65 -24.84
CA VAL A 134 -46.55 -4.34 -24.84
C VAL A 134 -47.24 -3.41 -23.84
N LEU A 135 -46.50 -2.82 -22.89
CA LEU A 135 -46.98 -1.66 -22.13
C LEU A 135 -45.82 -0.73 -21.72
N SER A 136 -45.70 0.35 -22.50
CA SER A 136 -45.59 1.75 -22.07
C SER A 136 -44.63 2.12 -20.93
N ILE A 137 -43.53 2.76 -21.32
CA ILE A 137 -42.66 3.59 -20.48
C ILE A 137 -43.31 4.98 -20.32
N PRO A 138 -43.55 5.49 -19.08
CA PRO A 138 -43.74 6.91 -18.87
C PRO A 138 -42.43 7.58 -18.40
N LEU A 139 -42.14 8.71 -19.04
CA LEU A 139 -41.10 9.67 -18.70
C LEU A 139 -41.37 10.37 -17.35
N LEU A 140 -40.27 10.83 -16.74
CA LEU A 140 -40.13 11.84 -15.69
C LEU A 140 -40.36 11.38 -14.24
N SER A 141 -39.24 11.25 -13.50
CA SER A 141 -38.91 12.03 -12.28
C SER A 141 -38.01 11.18 -11.39
N PHE A 142 -36.72 11.51 -11.30
CA PHE A 142 -35.91 11.45 -10.07
C PHE A 142 -34.55 12.08 -10.38
N ILE A 143 -34.56 13.42 -10.39
CA ILE A 143 -33.36 14.24 -10.21
C ILE A 143 -32.98 14.14 -8.72
N LEU A 144 -31.67 14.27 -8.43
CA LEU A 144 -31.05 14.68 -7.15
C LEU A 144 -30.63 13.59 -6.15
N VAL A 145 -29.70 12.68 -6.52
CA VAL A 145 -28.66 12.22 -5.57
C VAL A 145 -27.34 11.90 -6.32
N VAL A 146 -26.75 12.90 -6.98
CA VAL A 146 -25.32 12.85 -7.37
C VAL A 146 -24.70 14.18 -6.97
N SER A 147 -24.33 14.26 -5.70
CA SER A 147 -23.67 15.36 -4.98
C SER A 147 -23.20 14.65 -3.71
N VAL A 148 -21.95 14.51 -3.29
CA VAL A 148 -20.74 15.34 -3.23
C VAL A 148 -19.75 14.44 -2.43
N GLU A 149 -18.43 14.38 -2.56
CA GLU A 149 -17.39 15.17 -3.19
C GLU A 149 -16.17 14.27 -3.44
N CYS A 150 -15.56 14.41 -4.63
CA CYS A 150 -14.17 14.03 -4.85
C CYS A 150 -13.27 15.00 -4.09
N CYS A 151 -12.44 14.45 -3.21
CA CYS A 151 -11.34 15.15 -2.54
C CYS A 151 -10.31 15.59 -3.60
N ILE A 152 -10.24 16.89 -3.91
CA ILE A 152 -9.09 17.50 -4.59
C ILE A 152 -8.47 18.51 -3.64
N ILE A 153 -7.28 18.15 -3.15
CA ILE A 153 -6.31 19.04 -2.52
C ILE A 153 -5.45 19.64 -3.64
N THR A 154 -5.37 20.97 -3.74
CA THR A 154 -4.16 21.66 -4.23
C THR A 154 -4.15 23.13 -3.77
N ILE A 155 -3.14 23.42 -2.94
CA ILE A 155 -2.45 24.68 -2.52
C ILE A 155 -3.28 25.96 -2.35
#